data_AF-A0A1H8FZJ7-F1
#
_entry.id   AF-A0A1H8FZJ7-F1
#
_cell.length_a   1.000
_cell.length_b   1.000
_cell.length_c   1.000
_cell.angle_alpha   90.00
_cell.angle_beta   90.00
_cell.angle_gamma   90.00
#
_symmetry.space_group_name_H-M   'P 1'
#
loop_
_entity.id
_entity.type
_entity.pdbx_description
1 polymer ?
#
loop_
_entity_poly.entity_id
_entity_poly.type
_entity_poly.pdbx_seq_one_letter_code
_entity_poly.pdbx_strand_id
1 'polypeptide(L)' 'MEKKRLALKKLLEAVEKEIIRKPDRKALDRLSLFVGFQDWESFQEALHGETSADENYK' A
#
# COMPACT_ATOMS: atom_id res chain seq x y z
N MET A 1 10.46 -14.68 -0.64
CA MET A 1 9.37 -13.78 -0.18
C MET A 1 9.71 -12.31 -0.39
N GLU A 2 10.97 -11.91 -0.28
CA GLU A 2 11.43 -10.51 -0.38
C GLU A 2 11.14 -9.81 -1.72
N LYS A 3 11.33 -10.49 -2.86
CA LYS A 3 11.02 -9.92 -4.19
C LYS A 3 9.54 -9.55 -4.37
N LYS A 4 8.63 -10.33 -3.77
CA LYS A 4 7.18 -10.06 -3.83
C LYS A 4 6.82 -8.81 -3.01
N ARG A 5 7.39 -8.66 -1.81
CA ARG A 5 7.23 -7.46 -0.99
C ARG A 5 7.78 -6.21 -1.67
N LEU A 6 8.96 -6.31 -2.29
CA LEU A 6 9.56 -5.20 -3.01
C LEU A 6 8.71 -4.74 -4.21
N ALA A 7 8.11 -5.70 -4.94
CA ALA A 7 7.21 -5.38 -6.04
C ALA A 7 5.92 -4.69 -5.56
N LEU A 8 5.33 -5.16 -4.45
CA LEU A 8 4.14 -4.54 -3.88
C LEU A 8 4.43 -3.13 -3.33
N LYS A 9 5.60 -2.91 -2.71
CA LYS A 9 6.02 -1.59 -2.22
C LYS A 9 6.18 -0.59 -3.37
N LYS A 10 6.83 -1.00 -4.47
CA LYS A 10 6.95 -0.17 -5.68
C LYS A 10 5.60 0.16 -6.31
N LEU A 11 4.66 -0.77 -6.28
CA LEU A 11 3.30 -0.55 -6.75
C LEU A 11 2.58 0.49 -5.89
N LEU A 12 2.69 0.39 -4.56
CA LEU A 12 2.13 1.38 -3.63
C LEU A 12 2.72 2.77 -3.89
N GLU A 13 4.05 2.89 -3.98
CA GLU A 13 4.72 4.17 -4.24
C GLU A 13 4.31 4.78 -5.60
N ALA A 14 4.14 3.95 -6.63
CA ALA A 14 3.69 4.42 -7.95
C ALA A 14 2.24 4.92 -7.90
N VAL A 15 1.36 4.22 -7.19
CA VAL A 15 -0.03 4.62 -6.95
C VAL A 15 -0.09 5.93 -6.15
N GLU A 16 0.74 6.08 -5.11
CA GLU A 16 0.79 7.32 -4.32
C GLU A 16 1.36 8.52 -5.10
N LYS A 17 2.36 8.30 -5.97
CA LYS A 17 2.95 9.36 -6.81
C LYS A 17 2.09 9.80 -7.98
N GLU A 18 1.45 8.85 -8.67
CA GLU A 18 0.61 9.15 -9.84
C GLU A 18 -0.73 9.79 -9.44
N ILE A 19 -1.19 9.56 -8.20
CA ILE A 19 -2.47 10.06 -7.75
C ILE A 19 -2.30 11.40 -7.02
N ILE A 20 -2.31 12.48 -7.80
CA ILE A 20 -2.27 13.89 -7.33
C ILE A 20 -3.43 14.20 -6.35
N ARG A 21 -4.52 13.42 -6.39
CA ARG A 21 -5.72 13.61 -5.57
C ARG A 21 -6.09 12.28 -4.93
N LYS A 22 -5.86 12.14 -3.61
CA LYS A 22 -6.05 10.89 -2.85
C LYS A 22 -7.29 10.13 -3.35
N PRO A 23 -7.13 8.90 -3.86
CA PRO A 23 -8.22 8.19 -4.51
C PRO A 23 -9.31 7.88 -3.48
N ASP A 24 -10.56 7.86 -3.95
CA ASP A 24 -11.70 7.57 -3.09
C ASP A 24 -11.55 6.19 -2.43
N ARG A 25 -12.06 6.02 -1.20
CA ARG A 25 -11.89 4.79 -0.41
C ARG A 25 -12.31 3.55 -1.21
N LYS A 26 -13.36 3.67 -2.05
CA LYS A 26 -13.81 2.59 -2.94
C LYS A 26 -12.79 2.17 -4.01
N ALA A 27 -12.00 3.10 -4.52
CA ALA A 27 -10.96 2.80 -5.50
C ALA A 27 -9.78 2.07 -4.84
N LEU A 28 -9.43 2.50 -3.63
CA LEU A 28 -8.42 1.84 -2.81
C LEU A 28 -8.82 0.41 -2.44
N ASP A 29 -10.06 0.19 -1.98
CA ASP A 29 -10.53 -1.17 -1.66
C ASP A 29 -10.54 -2.10 -2.88
N ARG A 30 -10.86 -1.58 -4.07
CA ARG A 30 -10.75 -2.37 -5.31
C ARG A 30 -9.31 -2.76 -5.64
N LEU A 31 -8.35 -1.86 -5.41
CA LEU A 31 -6.93 -2.18 -5.57
C LEU A 31 -6.51 -3.28 -4.59
N SER A 32 -6.94 -3.19 -3.33
CA SER A 32 -6.67 -4.22 -2.31
C SER A 32 -7.20 -5.59 -2.72
N LEU A 33 -8.45 -5.65 -3.19
CA LEU A 33 -9.05 -6.90 -3.68
C LEU A 33 -8.25 -7.49 -4.85
N PHE A 34 -7.76 -6.64 -5.77
CA PHE A 34 -6.95 -7.08 -6.90
C PHE A 34 -5.62 -7.70 -6.47
N VAL A 35 -5.01 -7.18 -5.40
CA VAL A 35 -3.76 -7.73 -4.84
C VAL A 35 -3.97 -8.79 -3.75
N GLY A 36 -5.23 -9.19 -3.50
CA GLY A 36 -5.60 -10.30 -2.61
C GLY A 36 -5.83 -9.93 -1.14
N PHE A 37 -6.11 -8.65 -0.85
CA PHE A 37 -6.43 -8.14 0.49
C PHE A 37 -7.91 -7.71 0.57
N GLN A 38 -8.49 -7.83 1.76
CA GLN A 38 -9.92 -7.54 1.97
C GLN A 38 -10.24 -6.04 1.87
N ASP A 39 -9.30 -5.19 2.30
CA ASP A 39 -9.43 -3.74 2.36
C ASP A 39 -8.06 -3.06 2.26
N TRP A 40 -8.07 -1.74 1.97
CA TRP A 40 -6.86 -0.94 1.84
C TRP A 40 -5.98 -0.87 3.09
N GLU A 41 -6.59 -0.96 4.27
CA GLU A 41 -5.88 -0.87 5.54
C GLU A 41 -5.03 -2.12 5.76
N SER A 42 -5.64 -3.30 5.57
CA SER A 42 -4.96 -4.60 5.59
C SER A 42 -3.81 -4.68 4.57
N PHE A 43 -4.00 -4.08 3.38
CA PHE A 43 -2.96 -4.02 2.36
C PHE A 43 -1.78 -3.12 2.78
N GLN A 44 -2.07 -1.93 3.34
CA GLN A 44 -1.02 -1.05 3.87
C GLN A 44 -0.28 -1.69 5.05
N GLU A 45 -0.97 -2.30 6.01
CA GLU A 45 -0.32 -2.98 7.14
C GLU A 45 0.62 -4.09 6.67
N ALA A 46 0.21 -4.89 5.68
CA ALA A 46 1.05 -5.94 5.11
C ALA A 46 2.29 -5.42 4.36
N LEU A 47 2.24 -4.17 3.87
CA LEU A 47 3.33 -3.49 3.20
C LEU A 47 4.30 -2.78 4.15
N HIS A 48 3.77 -2.22 5.24
CA HIS A 48 4.56 -1.51 6.24
C HIS A 48 5.24 -2.46 7.23
N GLY A 49 4.68 -3.66 7.47
CA GLY A 49 5.21 -4.59 8.47
C GLY A 49 5.19 -3.99 9.88
N GLU A 50 5.68 -4.72 10.89
CA GLU A 50 5.74 -4.27 12.30
C GLU A 50 6.60 -3.01 12.55
N THR A 51 7.13 -2.36 11.49
CA THR A 51 7.87 -1.11 11.61
C THR A 51 6.89 0.04 11.71
N SER A 52 6.63 0.44 12.95
CA SER A 52 5.91 1.64 13.34
C SER A 52 6.27 2.83 12.46
N ALA A 53 5.25 3.60 12.06
CA ALA A 53 5.35 4.80 11.25
C ALA A 53 6.29 5.91 11.80
N ASP A 54 6.82 5.73 13.01
CA ASP A 54 7.78 6.61 13.69
C ASP A 54 9.15 6.70 12.99
N GLU A 55 9.55 5.71 12.19
CA GLU A 55 10.89 5.72 11.57
C GLU A 55 10.98 6.49 10.24
N ASN A 56 9.86 6.95 9.67
CA ASN A 56 9.82 7.56 8.34
C ASN A 56 9.88 9.11 8.32
N TYR A 57 9.89 9.77 9.48
CA TYR A 57 10.03 11.23 9.63
C TYR A 57 11.23 11.61 10.52
N LYS A 58 12.42 11.09 10.20
CA LYS A 58 13.69 11.68 10.64
C LYS A 58 14.43 12.30 9.47
#